data_AF-A0A1H7RTH8-F1
#
_entry.id   AF-A0A1H7RTH8-F1
#
_cell.length_a   1.000
_cell.length_b   1.000
_cell.length_c   1.000
_cell.angle_alpha   90.00
_cell.angle_beta   90.00
_cell.angle_gamma   90.00
#
_symmetry.space_group_name_H-M   'P 1'
#
loop_
_entity.id
_entity.type
_entity.pdbx_description
1 polymer ?
#
loop_
_entity_poly.entity_id
_entity_poly.type
_entity_poly.pdbx_seq_one_letter_code
_entity_poly.pdbx_strand_id
1 'polypeptide(L)'
;MERLLPRPPTSLRHLAGWLIAGNVLVAGVLALVTWSTLSNSREGSEAIARQSTESLASSLSVEVASELKVIDNALSTMAVRYRSADAANVARATQEVLIEQRGLLHHVRAIRIADAQGHVSAGLAPGENAINVGDRPYFLQAMVTDAMVISEPLRSRVTNEWSLILARRLLDRNGQFNGVAYAVITADHFVNLFSKVAVGQSGAISLRKDDLRLVARFSAAEPNSTKGFGEVTISDTLRRELARNPVSSSYITATALDQVERVTAYRQVPGYPMTVFAGMATHEFLGHWRQHALEQSLLVAAVVLTIAGISGVVFSKHRKERLARLEASRLAREQSLMLENDLIGMVRLHNRVFTWENRALERIFGYDPGELQGKAIRELYLDDSSYTHIGRIGYAALAAGERFRTQLQMRRKDGEAIWIDLCGTAVSETESLWMLVDIDTLKRSEEHAYGLAFRDALTGLPNRRLFEEKLGDALAHAQRANHRLAVSYVDLDGFKPINDVHGHEAGDKVLREVGKRLLIALRGNDVVARLGGDEFALVLNGIGHTEDLRMVLQRCLSSIEEPILLDSGQVVRVSASLGAVMSKGGTLPAAELMRQADEAMYGAKRAGKGRVQLYTRVERPTLVPKSAA
;
A
#
# COMPACT_ATOMS: atom_id res chain seq x y z
N MET A 1 -10.58 -4.76 43.78
CA MET A 1 -11.41 -5.23 42.65
C MET A 1 -10.96 -4.50 41.38
N GLU A 2 -9.67 -4.60 41.07
CA GLU A 2 -9.01 -4.00 39.89
C GLU A 2 -8.17 -5.12 39.29
N ARG A 3 -8.52 -5.60 38.09
CA ARG A 3 -7.66 -6.29 37.10
C ARG A 3 -8.51 -7.06 36.09
N LEU A 4 -9.26 -6.33 35.26
CA LEU A 4 -9.74 -6.84 33.96
C LEU A 4 -9.79 -5.67 32.98
N LEU A 5 -8.62 -5.09 32.67
CA LEU A 5 -8.47 -4.27 31.46
C LEU A 5 -7.92 -5.16 30.34
N PRO A 6 -8.61 -5.27 29.19
CA PRO A 6 -8.10 -6.01 28.04
C PRO A 6 -6.81 -5.34 27.54
N ARG A 7 -5.77 -6.16 27.30
CA ARG A 7 -4.51 -5.70 26.70
C ARG A 7 -4.79 -4.95 25.38
N PRO A 8 -4.10 -3.84 25.09
CA PRO A 8 -4.34 -3.07 23.87
C PRO A 8 -4.06 -3.95 22.64
N PRO A 9 -4.79 -3.76 21.53
CA PRO A 9 -4.60 -4.55 20.31
C PRO A 9 -3.19 -4.32 19.79
N THR A 10 -2.48 -5.40 19.44
CA THR A 10 -1.15 -5.36 18.83
C THR A 10 -1.16 -4.36 17.68
N SER A 11 -0.28 -3.36 17.74
CA SER A 11 -0.16 -2.38 16.66
C SER A 11 0.24 -3.12 15.37
N LEU A 12 -0.19 -2.64 14.21
CA LEU A 12 0.22 -3.19 12.90
C LEU A 12 1.75 -3.33 12.79
N ARG A 13 2.49 -2.43 13.44
CA ARG A 13 3.96 -2.49 13.54
C ARG A 13 4.44 -3.67 14.37
N HIS A 14 3.78 -3.99 15.48
CA HIS A 14 4.09 -5.19 16.26
C HIS A 14 3.80 -6.47 15.50
N LEU A 15 2.65 -6.56 14.81
CA LEU A 15 2.34 -7.73 13.98
C LEU A 15 3.36 -7.91 12.85
N ALA A 16 3.68 -6.83 12.13
CA ALA A 16 4.73 -6.85 11.10
C ALA A 16 6.08 -7.28 11.67
N GLY A 17 6.46 -6.74 12.84
CA GLY A 17 7.70 -7.11 13.54
C GLY A 17 7.75 -8.60 13.88
N TRP A 18 6.67 -9.16 14.42
CA TRP A 18 6.60 -10.60 14.73
C TRP A 18 6.63 -11.49 13.48
N LEU A 19 5.93 -11.11 12.40
CA LEU A 19 5.96 -11.85 11.15
C LEU A 19 7.34 -11.82 10.49
N ILE A 20 8.00 -10.65 10.47
CA ILE A 20 9.36 -10.52 9.96
C ILE A 20 10.33 -11.34 10.81
N ALA A 21 10.29 -11.19 12.13
CA ALA A 21 11.16 -11.94 13.04
C ALA A 21 10.95 -13.46 12.90
N GLY A 22 9.69 -13.92 12.80
CA GLY A 22 9.36 -15.33 12.57
C GLY A 22 9.88 -15.84 11.23
N ASN A 23 9.69 -15.09 10.14
CA ASN A 23 10.21 -15.46 8.81
C ASN A 23 11.74 -15.52 8.80
N VAL A 24 12.42 -14.55 9.41
CA VAL A 24 13.89 -14.51 9.51
C VAL A 24 14.41 -15.69 10.33
N LEU A 25 13.75 -16.02 11.45
CA LEU A 25 14.11 -17.17 12.27
C LEU A 25 13.98 -18.48 11.49
N VAL A 26 12.84 -18.70 10.83
CA VAL A 26 12.61 -19.92 10.03
C VAL A 26 13.58 -20.02 8.86
N ALA A 27 13.81 -18.92 8.14
CA ALA A 27 14.79 -18.88 7.05
C ALA A 27 16.20 -19.18 7.56
N GLY A 28 16.59 -18.63 8.70
CA GLY A 28 17.88 -18.89 9.34
C GLY A 28 18.06 -20.35 9.75
N VAL A 29 17.04 -20.96 10.37
CA VAL A 29 17.06 -22.39 10.74
C VAL A 29 17.16 -23.27 9.50
N LEU A 30 16.34 -23.02 8.47
CA LEU A 30 16.38 -23.80 7.23
C LEU A 30 17.75 -23.66 6.54
N ALA A 31 18.28 -22.45 6.44
CA ALA A 31 19.60 -22.22 5.85
C ALA A 31 20.72 -22.93 6.63
N LEU A 32 20.68 -22.90 7.96
CA LEU A 32 21.66 -23.59 8.80
C LEU A 32 21.60 -25.11 8.63
N VAL A 33 20.39 -25.68 8.62
CA VAL A 33 20.18 -27.11 8.42
C VAL A 33 20.67 -27.52 7.02
N THR A 34 20.28 -26.81 5.97
CA THR A 34 20.73 -27.08 4.60
C THR A 34 22.25 -26.96 4.48
N TRP A 35 22.85 -25.92 5.05
CA TRP A 35 24.30 -25.77 5.07
C TRP A 35 24.98 -26.97 5.73
N SER A 36 24.51 -27.38 6.90
CA SER A 36 25.03 -28.55 7.63
C SER A 36 24.89 -29.84 6.82
N THR A 37 23.71 -30.08 6.23
CA THR A 37 23.45 -31.27 5.39
C THR A 37 24.35 -31.28 4.15
N LEU A 38 24.50 -30.15 3.46
CA LEU A 38 25.34 -30.05 2.27
C LEU A 38 26.83 -30.20 2.59
N SER A 39 27.28 -29.62 3.70
CA SER A 39 28.64 -29.78 4.24
C SER A 39 28.93 -31.26 4.52
N ASN A 40 28.06 -31.91 5.30
CA ASN A 40 28.21 -33.32 5.66
C ASN A 40 28.15 -34.24 4.44
N SER A 41 27.27 -33.94 3.48
CA SER A 41 27.17 -34.71 2.23
C SER A 41 28.43 -34.56 1.36
N ARG A 42 29.04 -33.37 1.35
CA ARG A 42 30.31 -33.15 0.64
C ARG A 42 31.44 -33.95 1.27
N GLU A 43 31.61 -33.83 2.59
CA GLU A 43 32.62 -34.56 3.35
C GLU A 43 32.45 -36.08 3.18
N GLY A 44 31.21 -36.57 3.21
CA GLY A 44 30.89 -37.97 2.94
C GLY A 44 31.28 -38.40 1.53
N SER A 45 31.02 -37.57 0.52
CA SER A 45 31.40 -37.85 -0.88
C SER A 45 32.92 -37.90 -1.05
N GLU A 46 33.66 -36.98 -0.42
CA GLU A 46 35.12 -36.97 -0.39
C GLU A 46 35.69 -38.20 0.33
N ALA A 47 35.10 -38.60 1.47
CA ALA A 47 35.49 -39.80 2.21
C ALA A 47 35.30 -41.09 1.40
N ILE A 48 34.15 -41.24 0.71
CA ILE A 48 33.88 -42.38 -0.17
C ILE A 48 34.88 -42.43 -1.33
N ALA A 49 35.17 -41.28 -1.97
CA ALA A 49 36.15 -41.21 -3.06
C ALA A 49 37.56 -41.58 -2.57
N ARG A 50 37.95 -41.12 -1.37
CA ARG A 50 39.22 -41.46 -0.72
C ARG A 50 39.34 -42.96 -0.44
N GLN A 51 38.33 -43.55 0.20
CA GLN A 51 38.32 -44.98 0.50
C GLN A 51 38.33 -45.84 -0.77
N SER A 52 37.60 -45.41 -1.81
CA SER A 52 37.53 -46.12 -3.10
C SER A 52 38.89 -46.09 -3.82
N THR A 53 39.54 -44.93 -3.87
CA THR A 53 40.87 -44.79 -4.49
C THR A 53 41.95 -45.54 -3.72
N GLU A 54 41.91 -45.53 -2.38
CA GLU A 54 42.82 -46.30 -1.52
C GLU A 54 42.66 -47.80 -1.70
N SER A 55 41.41 -48.29 -1.70
CA SER A 55 41.10 -49.70 -1.96
C SER A 55 41.60 -50.11 -3.34
N LEU A 56 41.41 -49.25 -4.34
CA LEU A 56 41.86 -49.53 -5.69
C LEU A 56 43.38 -49.55 -5.84
N ALA A 57 44.08 -48.58 -5.26
CA ALA A 57 45.55 -48.57 -5.24
C ALA A 57 46.10 -49.79 -4.51
N SER A 58 45.47 -50.20 -3.41
CA SER A 58 45.81 -51.42 -2.67
C SER A 58 45.65 -52.68 -3.53
N SER A 59 44.49 -52.89 -4.13
CA SER A 59 44.23 -54.05 -5.00
C SER A 59 45.18 -54.11 -6.19
N LEU A 60 45.39 -52.98 -6.89
CA LEU A 60 46.32 -52.92 -8.01
C LEU A 60 47.77 -53.13 -7.58
N SER A 61 48.18 -52.68 -6.39
CA SER A 61 49.53 -52.94 -5.89
C SER A 61 49.80 -54.42 -5.63
N VAL A 62 48.78 -55.15 -5.15
CA VAL A 62 48.86 -56.61 -4.93
C VAL A 62 48.88 -57.34 -6.27
N GLU A 63 48.06 -56.93 -7.23
CA GLU A 63 48.04 -57.50 -8.59
C GLU A 63 49.40 -57.35 -9.28
N VAL A 64 49.96 -56.12 -9.28
CA VAL A 64 51.28 -55.86 -9.85
C VAL A 64 52.37 -56.65 -9.11
N ALA A 65 52.31 -56.74 -7.77
CA ALA A 65 53.26 -57.56 -7.02
C ALA A 65 53.19 -59.04 -7.39
N SER A 66 51.98 -59.56 -7.59
CA SER A 66 51.74 -60.94 -8.02
C SER A 66 52.37 -61.22 -9.39
N GLU A 67 52.12 -60.36 -10.38
CA GLU A 67 52.70 -60.50 -11.73
C GLU A 67 54.24 -60.48 -11.70
N LEU A 68 54.82 -59.54 -10.97
CA LEU A 68 56.28 -59.46 -10.82
C LEU A 68 56.84 -60.67 -10.09
N LYS A 69 56.11 -61.23 -9.11
CA LYS A 69 56.54 -62.42 -8.39
C LYS A 69 56.55 -63.66 -9.26
N VAL A 70 55.60 -63.80 -10.18
CA VAL A 70 55.61 -64.87 -11.16
C VAL A 70 56.86 -64.77 -12.06
N ILE A 71 57.21 -63.55 -12.51
CA ILE A 71 58.41 -63.32 -13.33
C ILE A 71 59.70 -63.58 -12.53
N ASP A 72 59.75 -63.08 -11.29
CA ASP A 72 60.87 -63.31 -10.37
C ASP A 72 61.14 -64.81 -10.15
N ASN A 73 60.07 -65.58 -9.91
CA ASN A 73 60.14 -67.03 -9.74
C ASN A 73 60.63 -67.74 -11.01
N ALA A 74 60.14 -67.34 -12.19
CA ALA A 74 60.55 -67.89 -13.48
C ALA A 74 62.03 -67.62 -13.76
N LEU A 75 62.48 -66.36 -13.61
CA LEU A 75 63.89 -65.99 -13.76
C LEU A 75 64.79 -66.69 -12.74
N SER A 76 64.32 -66.87 -11.50
CA SER A 76 65.04 -67.61 -10.47
C SER A 76 65.20 -69.10 -10.83
N THR A 77 64.13 -69.72 -11.35
CA THR A 77 64.18 -71.10 -11.84
C THR A 77 65.12 -71.25 -13.03
N MET A 78 65.12 -70.28 -13.95
CA MET A 78 66.09 -70.20 -15.05
C MET A 78 67.52 -70.13 -14.52
N ALA A 79 67.80 -69.26 -13.55
CA ALA A 79 69.14 -69.11 -12.97
C ALA A 79 69.61 -70.40 -12.26
N VAL A 80 68.74 -71.07 -11.51
CA VAL A 80 69.06 -72.32 -10.82
C VAL A 80 69.32 -73.46 -11.82
N ARG A 81 68.47 -73.62 -12.84
CA ARG A 81 68.66 -74.65 -13.88
C ARG A 81 69.88 -74.37 -14.77
N TYR A 82 70.17 -73.11 -15.06
CA TYR A 82 71.36 -72.71 -15.81
C TYR A 82 72.63 -73.15 -15.06
N ARG A 83 72.67 -72.94 -13.75
CA ARG A 83 73.80 -73.34 -12.89
C ARG A 83 74.00 -74.86 -12.85
N SER A 84 72.93 -75.65 -12.93
CA SER A 84 73.03 -77.12 -12.85
C SER A 84 73.34 -77.80 -14.19
N ALA A 85 73.24 -77.12 -15.33
CA ALA A 85 73.50 -77.69 -16.66
C ALA A 85 75.00 -77.95 -16.92
N ASP A 86 75.33 -79.03 -17.64
CA ASP A 86 76.71 -79.33 -18.10
C ASP A 86 77.12 -78.38 -19.22
N ALA A 87 78.39 -77.95 -19.27
CA ALA A 87 78.92 -77.00 -20.27
C ALA A 87 78.59 -77.36 -21.74
N ALA A 88 78.56 -78.65 -22.07
CA ALA A 88 78.19 -79.14 -23.42
C ALA A 88 76.69 -79.04 -23.73
N ASN A 89 75.84 -79.00 -22.69
CA ASN A 89 74.38 -79.02 -22.77
C ASN A 89 73.71 -77.70 -22.33
N VAL A 90 74.48 -76.71 -21.82
CA VAL A 90 73.95 -75.43 -21.33
C VAL A 90 73.06 -74.77 -22.39
N ALA A 91 73.49 -74.69 -23.64
CA ALA A 91 72.70 -74.06 -24.71
C ALA A 91 71.34 -74.74 -24.92
N ARG A 92 71.31 -76.08 -24.93
CA ARG A 92 70.07 -76.86 -25.10
C ARG A 92 69.15 -76.76 -23.88
N ALA A 93 69.69 -76.96 -22.67
CA ALA A 93 68.95 -76.85 -21.42
C ALA A 93 68.38 -75.44 -21.24
N THR A 94 69.13 -74.42 -21.64
CA THR A 94 68.71 -73.03 -21.62
C THR A 94 67.54 -72.77 -22.59
N GLN A 95 67.63 -73.30 -23.81
CA GLN A 95 66.55 -73.20 -24.80
C GLN A 95 65.27 -73.91 -24.33
N GLU A 96 65.39 -75.11 -23.75
CA GLU A 96 64.26 -75.88 -23.22
C GLU A 96 63.54 -75.14 -22.09
N VAL A 97 64.30 -74.62 -21.11
CA VAL A 97 63.74 -73.85 -20.00
C VAL A 97 63.13 -72.54 -20.51
N LEU A 98 63.75 -71.88 -21.49
CA LEU A 98 63.19 -70.68 -22.10
C LEU A 98 61.81 -70.94 -22.74
N ILE A 99 61.66 -72.05 -23.46
CA ILE A 99 60.39 -72.44 -24.08
C ILE A 99 59.36 -72.79 -22.99
N GLU A 100 59.74 -73.56 -21.97
CA GLU A 100 58.88 -73.93 -20.83
C GLU A 100 58.37 -72.69 -20.10
N GLN A 101 59.25 -71.74 -19.78
CA GLN A 101 58.88 -70.52 -19.04
C GLN A 101 58.11 -69.51 -19.91
N ARG A 102 58.38 -69.44 -21.22
CA ARG A 102 57.64 -68.57 -22.14
C ARG A 102 56.16 -68.95 -22.25
N GLY A 103 55.84 -70.24 -22.09
CA GLY A 103 54.45 -70.72 -22.05
C GLY A 103 53.69 -70.30 -20.79
N LEU A 104 54.40 -70.00 -19.68
CA LEU A 104 53.81 -69.61 -18.40
C LEU A 104 53.72 -68.09 -18.22
N LEU A 105 54.57 -67.33 -18.92
CA LEU A 105 54.68 -65.87 -18.79
C LEU A 105 53.98 -65.13 -19.93
N HIS A 106 52.64 -65.25 -19.99
CA HIS A 106 51.83 -64.60 -21.04
C HIS A 106 51.92 -63.06 -21.08
N HIS A 107 52.35 -62.45 -19.97
CA HIS A 107 52.44 -60.99 -19.80
C HIS A 107 53.82 -60.41 -20.17
N VAL A 108 54.78 -61.26 -20.51
CA VAL A 108 56.14 -60.86 -20.87
C VAL A 108 56.27 -60.87 -22.39
N ARG A 109 56.76 -59.77 -22.97
CA ARG A 109 56.96 -59.63 -24.42
C ARG A 109 58.03 -60.59 -24.94
N ALA A 110 59.13 -60.70 -24.20
CA ALA A 110 60.23 -61.60 -24.51
C ALA A 110 61.03 -61.93 -23.24
N ILE A 111 61.56 -63.15 -23.18
CA ILE A 111 62.56 -63.57 -22.21
C ILE A 111 63.84 -63.82 -22.99
N ARG A 112 64.96 -63.30 -22.50
CA ARG A 112 66.25 -63.33 -23.20
C ARG A 112 67.38 -63.63 -22.24
N ILE A 113 68.48 -64.15 -22.81
CA ILE A 113 69.71 -64.41 -22.06
C ILE A 113 70.85 -63.72 -22.78
N ALA A 114 71.63 -62.96 -22.02
CA ALA A 114 72.86 -62.34 -22.47
C ALA A 114 74.07 -63.01 -21.80
N ASP A 115 75.15 -63.17 -22.55
CA ASP A 115 76.41 -63.70 -22.06
C ASP A 115 77.14 -62.71 -21.11
N ALA A 116 78.31 -63.09 -20.62
CA ALA A 116 79.11 -62.27 -19.71
C ALA A 116 79.57 -60.93 -20.32
N GLN A 117 79.61 -60.81 -21.65
CA GLN A 117 79.95 -59.59 -22.40
C GLN A 117 78.70 -58.78 -22.79
N GLY A 118 77.50 -59.27 -22.46
CA GLY A 118 76.23 -58.64 -22.75
C GLY A 118 75.66 -58.93 -24.14
N HIS A 119 76.23 -59.86 -24.92
CA HIS A 119 75.61 -60.27 -26.19
C HIS A 119 74.44 -61.20 -25.93
N VAL A 120 73.29 -60.91 -26.54
CA VAL A 120 72.09 -61.73 -26.41
C VAL A 120 72.28 -63.04 -27.17
N SER A 121 72.37 -64.16 -26.46
CA SER A 121 72.64 -65.50 -26.98
C SER A 121 71.38 -66.37 -27.14
N ALA A 122 70.30 -66.07 -26.41
CA ALA A 122 69.03 -66.79 -26.52
C ALA A 122 67.81 -65.86 -26.35
N GLY A 123 66.68 -66.26 -26.94
CA GLY A 123 65.39 -65.55 -26.83
C GLY A 123 65.15 -64.45 -27.86
N LEU A 124 65.91 -64.43 -28.95
CA LEU A 124 65.63 -63.61 -30.14
C LEU A 124 64.64 -64.35 -31.05
N ALA A 125 63.68 -63.63 -31.62
CA ALA A 125 62.77 -64.19 -32.62
C ALA A 125 63.49 -64.38 -33.97
N PRO A 126 63.03 -65.32 -34.83
CA PRO A 126 63.61 -65.47 -36.17
C PRO A 126 63.54 -64.14 -36.95
N GLY A 127 64.70 -63.60 -37.34
CA GLY A 127 64.82 -62.31 -38.04
C GLY A 127 65.19 -61.10 -37.16
N GLU A 128 65.32 -61.25 -35.84
CA GLU A 128 65.89 -60.20 -34.98
C GLU A 128 67.43 -60.20 -35.06
N ASN A 129 68.03 -59.00 -35.16
CA ASN A 129 69.48 -58.84 -35.18
C ASN A 129 70.11 -59.19 -33.83
N ALA A 130 71.41 -59.56 -33.84
CA ALA A 130 72.18 -59.71 -32.61
C ALA A 130 72.32 -58.35 -31.91
N ILE A 131 72.07 -58.33 -30.59
CA ILE A 131 72.04 -57.10 -29.78
C ILE A 131 72.97 -57.27 -28.60
N ASN A 132 73.71 -56.21 -28.28
CA ASN A 132 74.50 -56.13 -27.06
C ASN A 132 73.77 -55.23 -26.04
N VAL A 133 73.71 -55.69 -24.80
CA VAL A 133 73.10 -55.00 -23.65
C VAL A 133 74.07 -54.78 -22.49
N GLY A 134 75.36 -55.08 -22.68
CA GLY A 134 76.40 -54.98 -21.65
C GLY A 134 76.66 -53.57 -21.14
N ASP A 135 76.36 -52.55 -21.96
CA ASP A 135 76.44 -51.14 -21.61
C ASP A 135 75.20 -50.63 -20.84
N ARG A 136 74.15 -51.45 -20.72
CA ARG A 136 72.89 -51.01 -20.10
C ARG A 136 72.99 -51.03 -18.57
N PRO A 137 72.46 -50.01 -17.86
CA PRO A 137 72.52 -49.95 -16.40
C PRO A 137 71.96 -51.18 -15.68
N TYR A 138 70.87 -51.76 -16.18
CA TYR A 138 70.28 -52.96 -15.57
C TYR A 138 71.19 -54.20 -15.67
N PHE A 139 71.99 -54.31 -16.74
CA PHE A 139 72.91 -55.42 -16.91
C PHE A 139 74.05 -55.30 -15.91
N LEU A 140 74.67 -54.11 -15.85
CA LEU A 140 75.74 -53.79 -14.89
C LEU A 140 75.29 -53.97 -13.44
N GLN A 141 74.06 -53.57 -13.10
CA GLN A 141 73.49 -53.80 -11.77
C GLN A 141 73.26 -55.29 -11.50
N ALA A 142 72.75 -56.04 -12.48
CA ALA A 142 72.50 -57.48 -12.32
C ALA A 142 73.80 -58.30 -12.17
N MET A 143 74.96 -57.79 -12.62
CA MET A 143 76.25 -58.47 -12.43
C MET A 143 76.63 -58.63 -10.95
N VAL A 144 76.21 -57.69 -10.11
CA VAL A 144 76.71 -57.57 -8.72
C VAL A 144 75.71 -58.02 -7.65
N THR A 145 74.49 -58.41 -8.03
CA THR A 145 73.43 -58.81 -7.09
C THR A 145 72.76 -60.12 -7.48
N ASP A 146 72.34 -60.90 -6.48
CA ASP A 146 71.54 -62.12 -6.66
C ASP A 146 70.02 -61.83 -6.62
N ALA A 147 69.62 -60.61 -6.24
CA ALA A 147 68.23 -60.19 -6.31
C ALA A 147 67.82 -59.86 -7.75
N MET A 148 66.52 -59.92 -8.05
CA MET A 148 66.02 -59.44 -9.34
C MET A 148 66.19 -57.92 -9.42
N VAL A 149 66.85 -57.46 -10.48
CA VAL A 149 67.02 -56.05 -10.81
C VAL A 149 65.88 -55.61 -11.71
N ILE A 150 65.25 -54.49 -11.37
CA ILE A 150 64.22 -53.84 -12.17
C ILE A 150 64.82 -52.57 -12.77
N SER A 151 64.86 -52.49 -14.10
CA SER A 151 65.44 -51.34 -14.80
C SER A 151 64.63 -50.06 -14.58
N GLU A 152 65.24 -48.92 -14.90
CA GLU A 152 64.44 -47.72 -15.21
C GLU A 152 63.57 -47.97 -16.45
N PRO A 153 62.43 -47.27 -16.61
CA PRO A 153 61.68 -47.28 -17.85
C PRO A 153 62.58 -46.85 -19.00
N LEU A 154 62.76 -47.72 -19.99
CA LEU A 154 63.65 -47.48 -21.12
C LEU A 154 62.96 -47.85 -22.42
N ARG A 155 63.42 -47.27 -23.53
CA ARG A 155 63.03 -47.75 -24.85
C ARG A 155 63.84 -48.98 -25.22
N SER A 156 63.12 -50.06 -25.55
CA SER A 156 63.68 -51.33 -26.02
C SER A 156 64.47 -51.11 -27.31
N ARG A 157 65.71 -51.64 -27.40
CA ARG A 157 66.52 -51.59 -28.63
C ARG A 157 65.92 -52.40 -29.78
N VAL A 158 64.97 -53.28 -29.48
CA VAL A 158 64.43 -54.25 -30.44
C VAL A 158 63.08 -53.78 -30.97
N THR A 159 62.18 -53.42 -30.05
CA THR A 159 60.80 -53.05 -30.40
C THR A 159 60.59 -51.54 -30.46
N ASN A 160 61.55 -50.73 -29.96
CA ASN A 160 61.42 -49.28 -29.78
C ASN A 160 60.21 -48.87 -28.90
N GLU A 161 59.65 -49.80 -28.15
CA GLU A 161 58.56 -49.58 -27.18
C GLU A 161 59.13 -49.23 -25.81
N TRP A 162 58.36 -48.50 -25.00
CA TRP A 162 58.67 -48.32 -23.59
C TRP A 162 58.54 -49.64 -22.85
N SER A 163 59.58 -50.02 -22.13
CA SER A 163 59.66 -51.32 -21.48
C SER A 163 60.39 -51.23 -20.15
N LEU A 164 60.01 -52.14 -19.26
CA LEU A 164 60.66 -52.45 -18.01
C LEU A 164 61.41 -53.77 -18.18
N ILE A 165 62.69 -53.78 -17.82
CA ILE A 165 63.54 -54.97 -17.90
C ILE A 165 63.71 -55.53 -16.50
N LEU A 166 63.38 -56.81 -16.32
CA LEU A 166 63.59 -57.53 -15.07
C LEU A 166 64.72 -58.51 -15.31
N ALA A 167 65.85 -58.29 -14.65
CA ALA A 167 67.09 -59.00 -14.90
C ALA A 167 67.53 -59.78 -13.66
N ARG A 168 68.05 -60.97 -13.86
CA ARG A 168 68.65 -61.81 -12.82
C ARG A 168 69.96 -62.39 -13.31
N ARG A 169 70.94 -62.40 -12.41
CA ARG A 169 72.28 -62.91 -12.66
C ARG A 169 72.27 -64.42 -12.96
N LEU A 170 73.05 -64.84 -13.94
CA LEU A 170 73.38 -66.24 -14.21
C LEU A 170 74.79 -66.53 -13.72
N LEU A 171 74.93 -67.57 -12.91
CA LEU A 171 76.20 -68.05 -12.40
C LEU A 171 76.51 -69.41 -13.02
N ASP A 172 77.79 -69.66 -13.30
CA ASP A 172 78.26 -70.98 -13.68
C ASP A 172 78.31 -71.93 -12.46
N ARG A 173 78.70 -73.20 -12.69
CA ARG A 173 78.87 -74.20 -11.63
C ARG A 173 79.87 -73.78 -10.55
N ASN A 174 80.88 -73.01 -10.93
CA ASN A 174 81.93 -72.51 -10.04
C ASN A 174 81.49 -71.26 -9.27
N GLY A 175 80.27 -70.76 -9.49
CA GLY A 175 79.73 -69.56 -8.87
C GLY A 175 80.25 -68.26 -9.49
N GLN A 176 80.92 -68.32 -10.65
CA GLN A 176 81.37 -67.14 -11.38
C GLN A 176 80.25 -66.58 -12.26
N PHE A 177 80.27 -65.27 -12.46
CA PHE A 177 79.32 -64.59 -13.33
C PHE A 177 79.47 -65.08 -14.78
N ASN A 178 78.37 -65.52 -15.38
CA ASN A 178 78.36 -66.09 -16.73
C ASN A 178 77.31 -65.46 -17.67
N GLY A 179 76.52 -64.51 -17.18
CA GLY A 179 75.53 -63.80 -17.99
C GLY A 179 74.34 -63.30 -17.18
N VAL A 180 73.30 -62.84 -17.88
CA VAL A 180 72.06 -62.33 -17.28
C VAL A 180 70.86 -62.88 -18.04
N ALA A 181 69.91 -63.46 -17.32
CA ALA A 181 68.58 -63.75 -17.84
C ALA A 181 67.68 -62.55 -17.56
N TYR A 182 66.94 -62.08 -18.57
CA TYR A 182 66.06 -60.94 -18.40
C TYR A 182 64.73 -61.09 -19.14
N ALA A 183 63.67 -60.58 -18.51
CA ALA A 183 62.32 -60.48 -19.05
C ALA A 183 62.02 -59.03 -19.47
N VAL A 184 61.29 -58.87 -20.56
CA VAL A 184 60.86 -57.57 -21.09
C VAL A 184 59.34 -57.43 -20.90
N ILE A 185 58.93 -56.49 -20.06
CA ILE A 185 57.52 -56.11 -19.90
C ILE A 185 57.30 -54.75 -20.58
N THR A 186 56.30 -54.64 -21.43
CA THR A 186 55.97 -53.35 -22.08
C THR A 186 55.15 -52.47 -21.15
N ALA A 187 55.29 -51.15 -21.28
CA ALA A 187 54.41 -50.22 -20.56
C ALA A 187 52.93 -50.46 -20.90
N ASP A 188 52.64 -50.84 -22.16
CA ASP A 188 51.29 -51.15 -22.65
C ASP A 188 50.63 -52.31 -21.91
N HIS A 189 51.40 -53.28 -21.41
CA HIS A 189 50.85 -54.36 -20.56
C HIS A 189 50.17 -53.76 -19.31
N PHE A 190 50.86 -52.87 -18.61
CA PHE A 190 50.29 -52.20 -17.43
C PHE A 190 49.15 -51.24 -17.80
N VAL A 191 49.24 -50.54 -18.94
CA VAL A 191 48.12 -49.70 -19.42
C VAL A 191 46.87 -50.55 -19.65
N ASN A 192 47.00 -51.71 -20.28
CA ASN A 192 45.90 -52.67 -20.52
C ASN A 192 45.40 -53.33 -19.22
N LEU A 193 46.28 -53.55 -18.24
CA LEU A 193 45.87 -54.01 -16.91
C LEU A 193 44.99 -52.95 -16.23
N PHE A 194 45.42 -51.70 -16.27
CA PHE A 194 44.72 -50.58 -15.64
C PHE A 194 43.43 -50.19 -16.37
N SER A 195 43.35 -50.37 -17.69
CA SER A 195 42.15 -50.04 -18.47
C SER A 195 40.94 -50.93 -18.15
N LYS A 196 41.16 -52.09 -17.53
CA LYS A 196 40.09 -53.00 -17.08
C LYS A 196 39.38 -52.49 -15.81
N VAL A 197 39.94 -51.49 -15.15
CA VAL A 197 39.41 -50.91 -13.92
C VAL A 197 38.62 -49.64 -14.23
N ALA A 198 37.39 -49.56 -13.72
CA ALA A 198 36.59 -48.35 -13.79
C ALA A 198 37.13 -47.26 -12.84
N VAL A 199 37.72 -46.21 -13.41
CA VAL A 199 38.25 -45.05 -12.65
C VAL A 199 37.51 -43.73 -12.93
N GLY A 200 36.39 -43.80 -13.64
CA GLY A 200 35.66 -42.62 -14.11
C GLY A 200 36.21 -42.05 -15.42
N GLN A 201 35.50 -41.09 -16.01
CA GLN A 201 35.83 -40.50 -17.32
C GLN A 201 37.12 -39.67 -17.30
N SER A 202 37.43 -39.07 -16.15
CA SER A 202 38.62 -38.25 -15.96
C SER A 202 39.60 -38.87 -14.98
N GLY A 203 39.41 -40.15 -14.61
CA GLY A 203 40.31 -40.89 -13.75
C GLY A 203 41.65 -41.20 -14.39
N ALA A 204 42.63 -41.52 -13.55
CA ALA A 204 43.93 -42.00 -14.00
C ALA A 204 44.55 -43.00 -13.01
N ILE A 205 45.21 -44.00 -13.54
CA ILE A 205 46.06 -44.94 -12.80
C ILE A 205 47.48 -44.80 -13.35
N SER A 206 48.48 -44.80 -12.48
CA SER A 206 49.87 -44.85 -12.91
C SER A 206 50.73 -45.73 -12.03
N LEU A 207 51.77 -46.30 -12.63
CA LEU A 207 52.82 -47.04 -11.96
C LEU A 207 54.10 -46.21 -12.05
N ARG A 208 54.74 -45.98 -10.90
CA ARG A 208 56.03 -45.29 -10.82
C ARG A 208 57.04 -46.14 -10.10
N LYS A 209 58.31 -45.96 -10.43
CA LYS A 209 59.43 -46.56 -9.70
C LYS A 209 59.69 -45.77 -8.40
N ASP A 210 60.55 -46.27 -7.53
CA ASP A 210 60.99 -45.63 -6.29
C ASP A 210 61.59 -44.22 -6.47
N ASP A 211 62.29 -43.99 -7.58
CA ASP A 211 62.78 -42.68 -8.03
C ASP A 211 61.68 -41.77 -8.62
N LEU A 212 60.42 -42.21 -8.57
CA LEU A 212 59.22 -41.54 -9.08
C LEU A 212 59.17 -41.39 -10.60
N ARG A 213 60.05 -42.02 -11.37
CA ARG A 213 59.90 -42.09 -12.84
C ARG A 213 58.64 -42.84 -13.22
N LEU A 214 57.92 -42.32 -14.20
CA LEU A 214 56.68 -42.93 -14.69
C LEU A 214 56.97 -44.17 -15.55
N VAL A 215 56.47 -45.33 -15.11
CA VAL A 215 56.60 -46.62 -15.81
C VAL A 215 55.46 -46.79 -16.80
N ALA A 216 54.23 -46.57 -16.33
CA ALA A 216 53.00 -46.68 -17.13
C ALA A 216 51.92 -45.75 -16.58
N ARG A 217 51.03 -45.28 -17.45
CA ARG A 217 49.88 -44.45 -17.09
C ARG A 217 48.69 -44.81 -17.98
N PHE A 218 47.57 -45.13 -17.35
CA PHE A 218 46.28 -45.17 -18.00
C PHE A 218 45.49 -43.94 -17.55
N SER A 219 44.98 -43.15 -18.50
CA SER A 219 44.04 -42.06 -18.23
C SER A 219 42.83 -42.26 -19.12
N ALA A 220 41.63 -42.24 -18.54
CA ALA A 220 40.40 -42.43 -19.30
C ALA A 220 40.18 -41.33 -20.36
N ALA A 221 40.67 -40.12 -20.10
CA ALA A 221 40.63 -39.00 -21.05
C ALA A 221 41.65 -39.14 -22.20
N GLU A 222 42.76 -39.85 -21.97
CA GLU A 222 43.83 -40.05 -22.95
C GLU A 222 44.36 -41.51 -22.92
N PRO A 223 43.58 -42.53 -23.36
CA PRO A 223 43.89 -43.94 -23.10
C PRO A 223 45.23 -44.44 -23.67
N ASN A 224 45.70 -43.84 -24.77
CA ASN A 224 46.90 -44.25 -25.51
C ASN A 224 48.08 -43.28 -25.33
N SER A 225 48.03 -42.38 -24.34
CA SER A 225 49.04 -41.33 -24.16
C SER A 225 50.28 -41.87 -23.45
N THR A 226 51.43 -41.79 -24.11
CA THR A 226 52.75 -42.12 -23.52
C THR A 226 53.41 -40.90 -22.86
N LYS A 227 52.65 -39.83 -22.60
CA LYS A 227 53.16 -38.56 -22.07
C LYS A 227 53.78 -38.76 -20.68
N GLY A 228 55.03 -38.31 -20.52
CA GLY A 228 55.75 -38.32 -19.26
C GLY A 228 56.42 -39.66 -18.88
N PHE A 229 56.39 -40.68 -19.75
CA PHE A 229 57.08 -41.95 -19.47
C PHE A 229 58.59 -41.72 -19.29
N GLY A 230 59.15 -42.29 -18.22
CA GLY A 230 60.56 -42.10 -17.82
C GLY A 230 60.86 -40.75 -17.13
N GLU A 231 59.93 -39.80 -17.13
CA GLU A 231 60.08 -38.48 -16.51
C GLU A 231 59.60 -38.47 -15.05
N VAL A 232 60.18 -37.57 -14.25
CA VAL A 232 59.80 -37.31 -12.85
C VAL A 232 58.93 -36.04 -12.79
N THR A 233 57.73 -36.13 -13.33
CA THR A 233 56.75 -35.02 -13.31
C THR A 233 55.74 -35.25 -12.18
N ILE A 234 55.96 -34.59 -11.04
CA ILE A 234 55.15 -34.71 -9.81
C ILE A 234 54.76 -33.34 -9.25
N SER A 235 53.61 -33.25 -8.60
CA SER A 235 53.17 -32.05 -7.87
C SER A 235 53.92 -31.87 -6.54
N ASP A 236 54.02 -30.63 -6.05
CA ASP A 236 54.61 -30.33 -4.73
C ASP A 236 53.85 -31.00 -3.56
N THR A 237 52.53 -31.16 -3.69
CA THR A 237 51.71 -31.86 -2.69
C THR A 237 52.09 -33.33 -2.59
N LEU A 238 52.17 -34.04 -3.73
CA LEU A 238 52.66 -35.42 -3.77
C LEU A 238 54.07 -35.55 -3.16
N ARG A 239 54.99 -34.63 -3.46
CA ARG A 239 56.35 -34.64 -2.89
C ARG A 239 56.33 -34.57 -1.36
N ARG A 240 55.48 -33.70 -0.79
CA ARG A 240 55.33 -33.58 0.67
C ARG A 240 54.69 -34.81 1.30
N GLU A 241 53.71 -35.41 0.66
CA GLU A 241 53.03 -36.60 1.18
C GLU A 241 53.93 -37.84 1.16
N LEU A 242 54.68 -38.06 0.09
CA LEU A 242 55.68 -39.14 0.03
C LEU A 242 56.79 -38.98 1.09
N ALA A 243 57.20 -37.74 1.38
CA ALA A 243 58.17 -37.46 2.44
C ALA A 243 57.63 -37.77 3.84
N ARG A 244 56.30 -37.70 4.04
CA ARG A 244 55.64 -38.03 5.31
C ARG A 244 55.38 -39.53 5.46
N ASN A 245 54.82 -40.15 4.42
CA ASN A 245 54.51 -41.57 4.41
C ASN A 245 54.82 -42.17 3.03
N PRO A 246 55.98 -42.81 2.85
CA PRO A 246 56.37 -43.35 1.55
C PRO A 246 55.60 -44.62 1.15
N VAL A 247 54.91 -45.29 2.08
CA VAL A 247 54.28 -46.59 1.85
C VAL A 247 52.87 -46.45 1.28
N SER A 248 52.04 -45.62 1.89
CA SER A 248 50.70 -45.31 1.37
C SER A 248 50.08 -44.10 2.01
N SER A 249 49.43 -43.27 1.19
CA SER A 249 48.59 -42.17 1.64
C SER A 249 47.64 -41.80 0.49
N SER A 250 46.83 -40.77 0.71
CA SER A 250 45.95 -40.20 -0.29
C SER A 250 45.90 -38.68 -0.14
N TYR A 251 45.82 -37.99 -1.27
CA TYR A 251 45.90 -36.54 -1.35
C TYR A 251 45.02 -35.99 -2.47
N ILE A 252 44.72 -34.69 -2.43
CA ILE A 252 43.93 -34.01 -3.47
C ILE A 252 44.80 -32.93 -4.09
N THR A 253 45.06 -33.02 -5.39
CA THR A 253 45.79 -31.99 -6.12
C THR A 253 45.61 -32.15 -7.64
N ALA A 254 45.89 -31.07 -8.38
CA ALA A 254 45.99 -31.12 -9.83
C ALA A 254 47.21 -31.96 -10.25
N THR A 255 46.99 -32.97 -11.09
CA THR A 255 48.08 -33.81 -11.57
C THR A 255 48.96 -33.01 -12.52
N ALA A 256 50.28 -33.00 -12.31
CA ALA A 256 51.19 -32.16 -13.09
C ALA A 256 51.20 -32.44 -14.61
N LEU A 257 50.77 -33.64 -15.03
CA LEU A 257 50.76 -34.08 -16.44
C LEU A 257 49.56 -33.56 -17.26
N ASP A 258 48.37 -33.48 -16.65
CA ASP A 258 47.10 -33.15 -17.33
C ASP A 258 46.28 -32.06 -16.63
N GLN A 259 46.77 -31.52 -15.52
CA GLN A 259 46.15 -30.43 -14.74
C GLN A 259 44.73 -30.75 -14.21
N VAL A 260 44.34 -32.03 -14.19
CA VAL A 260 43.06 -32.45 -13.61
C VAL A 260 43.25 -32.67 -12.11
N GLU A 261 42.43 -32.01 -11.31
CA GLU A 261 42.37 -32.22 -9.86
C GLU A 261 41.74 -33.57 -9.53
N ARG A 262 42.48 -34.40 -8.80
CA ARG A 262 42.05 -35.73 -8.40
C ARG A 262 42.30 -35.98 -6.92
N VAL A 263 41.39 -36.72 -6.29
CA VAL A 263 41.71 -37.49 -5.09
C VAL A 263 42.56 -38.66 -5.58
N THR A 264 43.85 -38.67 -5.24
CA THR A 264 44.80 -39.70 -5.65
C THR A 264 45.31 -40.43 -4.42
N ALA A 265 45.11 -41.73 -4.39
CA ALA A 265 45.72 -42.63 -3.42
C ALA A 265 46.95 -43.29 -4.03
N TYR A 266 47.95 -43.58 -3.21
CA TYR A 266 49.11 -44.34 -3.62
C TYR A 266 49.44 -45.45 -2.64
N ARG A 267 50.00 -46.53 -3.18
CA ARG A 267 50.42 -47.71 -2.42
C ARG A 267 51.69 -48.30 -3.03
N GLN A 268 52.70 -48.50 -2.19
CA GLN A 268 53.91 -49.21 -2.57
C GLN A 268 53.58 -50.67 -2.88
N VAL A 269 54.14 -51.18 -3.98
CA VAL A 269 54.02 -52.57 -4.41
C VAL A 269 54.79 -53.46 -3.43
N PRO A 270 54.16 -54.43 -2.75
CA PRO A 270 54.84 -55.27 -1.78
C PRO A 270 56.05 -56.00 -2.37
N GLY A 271 57.22 -55.83 -1.76
CA GLY A 271 58.45 -56.51 -2.16
C GLY A 271 59.17 -55.91 -3.39
N TYR A 272 58.63 -54.86 -4.01
CA TYR A 272 59.22 -54.25 -5.21
C TYR A 272 59.32 -52.72 -5.09
N PRO A 273 60.37 -52.08 -5.66
CA PRO A 273 60.60 -50.64 -5.61
C PRO A 273 59.70 -49.87 -6.59
N MET A 274 58.39 -50.07 -6.47
CA MET A 274 57.38 -49.43 -7.31
C MET A 274 56.18 -49.00 -6.47
N THR A 275 55.46 -48.00 -6.95
CA THR A 275 54.27 -47.44 -6.30
C THR A 275 53.18 -47.28 -7.33
N VAL A 276 52.00 -47.80 -7.01
CA VAL A 276 50.77 -47.61 -7.78
C VAL A 276 50.07 -46.37 -7.28
N PHE A 277 49.58 -45.55 -8.21
CA PHE A 277 48.76 -44.37 -7.96
C PHE A 277 47.41 -44.57 -8.64
N ALA A 278 46.33 -44.38 -7.91
CA ALA A 278 44.97 -44.43 -8.44
C ALA A 278 44.23 -43.13 -8.08
N GLY A 279 43.73 -42.42 -9.08
CA GLY A 279 43.11 -41.12 -8.91
C GLY A 279 41.74 -40.99 -9.57
N MET A 280 40.78 -40.44 -8.84
CA MET A 280 39.45 -40.10 -9.31
C MET A 280 39.29 -38.57 -9.35
N ALA A 281 38.67 -38.06 -10.42
CA ALA A 281 38.58 -36.62 -10.62
C ALA A 281 37.55 -35.95 -9.68
N THR A 282 37.93 -34.81 -9.09
CA THR A 282 37.10 -34.08 -8.13
C THR A 282 35.75 -33.67 -8.71
N HIS A 283 35.73 -33.25 -9.98
CA HIS A 283 34.50 -32.82 -10.66
C HIS A 283 33.51 -33.95 -10.93
N GLU A 284 33.97 -35.19 -10.98
CA GLU A 284 33.14 -36.36 -11.29
C GLU A 284 32.36 -36.80 -10.05
N PHE A 285 33.06 -37.05 -8.94
CA PHE A 285 32.37 -37.48 -7.70
C PHE A 285 31.63 -36.32 -7.00
N LEU A 286 32.10 -35.07 -7.11
CA LEU A 286 31.35 -33.90 -6.61
C LEU A 286 30.30 -33.41 -7.62
N GLY A 287 30.28 -33.91 -8.85
CA GLY A 287 29.31 -33.48 -9.86
C GLY A 287 27.87 -33.74 -9.40
N HIS A 288 27.64 -34.95 -8.89
CA HIS A 288 26.35 -35.34 -8.30
C HIS A 288 26.03 -34.48 -7.07
N TRP A 289 26.99 -34.27 -6.17
CA TRP A 289 26.79 -33.40 -5.00
C TRP A 289 26.39 -31.97 -5.38
N ARG A 290 27.01 -31.38 -6.43
CA ARG A 290 26.67 -30.02 -6.90
C ARG A 290 25.23 -29.94 -7.41
N GLN A 291 24.77 -30.95 -8.13
CA GLN A 291 23.37 -31.01 -8.60
C GLN A 291 22.41 -31.10 -7.42
N HIS A 292 22.64 -32.00 -6.47
CA HIS A 292 21.85 -32.11 -5.24
C HIS A 292 21.88 -30.82 -4.41
N ALA A 293 23.04 -30.17 -4.32
CA ALA A 293 23.18 -28.90 -3.62
C ALA A 293 22.32 -27.80 -4.24
N LEU A 294 22.29 -27.72 -5.57
CA LEU A 294 21.45 -26.77 -6.30
C LEU A 294 19.96 -27.08 -6.07
N GLU A 295 19.54 -28.34 -6.24
CA GLU A 295 18.14 -28.77 -6.07
C GLU A 295 17.63 -28.50 -4.65
N GLN A 296 18.40 -28.86 -3.63
CA GLN A 296 18.03 -28.62 -2.22
C GLN A 296 18.00 -27.12 -1.89
N SER A 297 18.96 -26.34 -2.39
CA SER A 297 18.99 -24.89 -2.17
C SER A 297 17.79 -24.19 -2.81
N LEU A 298 17.39 -24.60 -4.02
CA LEU A 298 16.22 -24.07 -4.71
C LEU A 298 14.92 -24.42 -3.96
N LEU A 299 14.80 -25.66 -3.48
CA LEU A 299 13.63 -26.09 -2.72
C LEU A 299 13.48 -25.29 -1.42
N VAL A 300 14.58 -25.07 -0.69
CA VAL A 300 14.55 -24.26 0.54
C VAL A 300 14.25 -22.80 0.25
N ALA A 301 14.80 -22.22 -0.82
CA ALA A 301 14.46 -20.87 -1.25
C ALA A 301 12.96 -20.76 -1.58
N ALA A 302 12.39 -21.74 -2.28
CA ALA A 302 10.95 -21.78 -2.59
C ALA A 302 10.09 -21.87 -1.32
N VAL A 303 10.47 -22.68 -0.34
CA VAL A 303 9.78 -22.77 0.96
C VAL A 303 9.84 -21.44 1.72
N VAL A 304 11.01 -20.81 1.80
CA VAL A 304 11.18 -19.50 2.46
C VAL A 304 10.34 -18.41 1.78
N LEU A 305 10.35 -18.36 0.45
CA LEU A 305 9.53 -17.42 -0.32
C LEU A 305 8.03 -17.66 -0.12
N THR A 306 7.60 -18.93 -0.03
CA THR A 306 6.21 -19.28 0.22
C THR A 306 5.77 -18.82 1.62
N ILE A 307 6.59 -19.06 2.65
CA ILE A 307 6.31 -18.60 4.02
C ILE A 307 6.27 -17.07 4.07
N ALA A 308 7.21 -16.38 3.43
CA ALA A 308 7.21 -14.93 3.32
C ALA A 308 5.96 -14.39 2.60
N GLY A 309 5.54 -15.04 1.52
CA GLY A 309 4.32 -14.74 0.78
C GLY A 309 3.06 -14.91 1.64
N ILE A 310 2.91 -16.03 2.35
CA ILE A 310 1.80 -16.28 3.27
C ILE A 310 1.77 -15.21 4.38
N SER A 311 2.91 -14.90 5.00
CA SER A 311 3.03 -13.82 5.98
C SER A 311 2.61 -12.46 5.40
N GLY A 312 2.96 -12.18 4.14
CA GLY A 312 2.53 -10.98 3.43
C GLY A 312 1.01 -10.92 3.17
N VAL A 313 0.39 -12.06 2.83
CA VAL A 313 -1.07 -12.18 2.68
C VAL A 313 -1.78 -11.97 4.01
N VAL A 314 -1.30 -12.60 5.09
CA VAL A 314 -1.84 -12.43 6.45
C VAL A 314 -1.76 -10.98 6.89
N PHE A 315 -0.60 -10.34 6.70
CA PHE A 315 -0.43 -8.92 7.01
C PHE A 315 -1.36 -8.01 6.20
N SER A 316 -1.49 -8.27 4.90
CA SER A 316 -2.36 -7.50 3.99
C SER A 316 -3.84 -7.63 4.36
N LYS A 317 -4.29 -8.85 4.71
CA LYS A 317 -5.66 -9.09 5.18
C LYS A 317 -5.93 -8.32 6.48
N HIS A 318 -5.03 -8.43 7.46
CA HIS A 318 -5.18 -7.75 8.74
C HIS A 318 -5.16 -6.21 8.61
N ARG A 319 -4.32 -5.69 7.70
CA ARG A 319 -4.29 -4.26 7.35
C ARG A 319 -5.63 -3.79 6.76
N LYS A 320 -6.21 -4.54 5.82
CA LYS A 320 -7.51 -4.20 5.19
C LYS A 320 -8.64 -4.21 6.21
N GLU A 321 -8.73 -5.24 7.06
CA GLU A 321 -9.75 -5.33 8.11
C GLU A 321 -9.69 -4.14 9.08
N ARG A 322 -8.47 -3.69 9.43
CA ARG A 322 -8.29 -2.55 10.33
C ARG A 322 -8.74 -1.23 9.69
N LEU A 323 -8.44 -1.02 8.41
CA LEU A 323 -8.88 0.16 7.66
C LEU A 323 -10.41 0.21 7.56
N ALA A 324 -11.04 -0.93 7.19
CA ALA A 324 -12.50 -1.02 7.11
C ALA A 324 -13.18 -0.74 8.46
N ARG A 325 -12.63 -1.23 9.58
CA ARG A 325 -13.15 -0.92 10.93
C ARG A 325 -13.04 0.55 11.29
N LEU A 326 -11.95 1.20 10.89
CA LEU A 326 -11.74 2.64 11.13
C LEU A 326 -12.73 3.48 10.32
N GLU A 327 -12.96 3.15 9.04
CA GLU A 327 -13.97 3.80 8.20
C GLU A 327 -15.39 3.60 8.74
N ALA A 328 -15.75 2.38 9.13
CA ALA A 328 -17.05 2.09 9.73
C ALA A 328 -17.26 2.89 11.04
N SER A 329 -16.23 2.98 11.87
CA SER A 329 -16.27 3.75 13.12
C SER A 329 -16.37 5.26 12.86
N ARG A 330 -15.73 5.77 11.80
CA ARG A 330 -15.83 7.17 11.37
C ARG A 330 -17.23 7.50 10.89
N LEU A 331 -17.81 6.68 10.00
CA LEU A 331 -19.18 6.86 9.51
C LEU A 331 -20.19 6.83 10.65
N ALA A 332 -20.06 5.89 11.58
CA ALA A 332 -20.92 5.83 12.76
C ALA A 332 -20.82 7.10 13.63
N ARG A 333 -19.61 7.65 13.79
CA ARG A 333 -19.39 8.89 14.53
C ARG A 333 -19.94 10.12 13.80
N GLU A 334 -19.78 10.19 12.48
CA GLU A 334 -20.36 11.26 11.66
C GLU A 334 -21.90 11.22 11.73
N GLN A 335 -22.53 10.03 11.67
CA GLN A 335 -23.97 9.88 11.88
C GLN A 335 -24.42 10.31 13.29
N SER A 336 -23.68 9.93 14.34
CA SER A 336 -24.01 10.36 15.72
C SER A 336 -23.96 11.89 15.86
N LEU A 337 -22.93 12.53 15.30
CA LEU A 337 -22.80 13.99 15.35
C LEU A 337 -23.86 14.72 14.53
N MET A 338 -24.34 14.12 13.43
CA MET A 338 -25.48 14.68 12.68
C MET A 338 -26.79 14.62 13.47
N LEU A 339 -27.00 13.57 14.29
CA LEU A 339 -28.19 13.39 15.11
C LEU A 339 -28.14 14.17 16.44
N GLU A 340 -26.95 14.36 16.99
CA GLU A 340 -26.64 15.17 18.18
C GLU A 340 -26.51 16.68 17.83
N ASN A 341 -27.32 17.18 16.91
CA ASN A 341 -27.46 18.63 16.72
C ASN A 341 -28.41 19.19 17.78
N ASP A 342 -28.14 20.41 18.26
CA ASP A 342 -28.95 21.14 19.25
C ASP A 342 -30.12 21.93 18.63
N LEU A 343 -30.13 22.12 17.29
CA LEU A 343 -31.05 23.02 16.60
C LEU A 343 -32.29 22.34 16.02
N ILE A 344 -32.22 21.04 15.71
CA ILE A 344 -33.29 20.32 15.02
C ILE A 344 -33.77 19.17 15.92
N GLY A 345 -34.98 19.30 16.43
CA GLY A 345 -35.64 18.21 17.14
C GLY A 345 -36.04 17.13 16.15
N MET A 346 -35.55 15.91 16.33
CA MET A 346 -35.96 14.75 15.55
C MET A 346 -36.69 13.78 16.45
N VAL A 347 -37.82 13.26 15.97
CA VAL A 347 -38.64 12.30 16.70
C VAL A 347 -39.17 11.22 15.79
N ARG A 348 -39.11 9.98 16.29
CA ARG A 348 -39.85 8.84 15.76
C ARG A 348 -41.09 8.61 16.58
N LEU A 349 -42.22 8.49 15.90
CA LEU A 349 -43.52 8.23 16.49
C LEU A 349 -44.06 6.90 15.97
N HIS A 350 -44.57 6.06 16.88
CA HIS A 350 -45.41 4.91 16.55
C HIS A 350 -46.83 5.21 17.01
N ASN A 351 -47.82 5.17 16.11
CA ASN A 351 -49.20 5.54 16.44
C ASN A 351 -49.33 6.89 17.18
N ARG A 352 -48.52 7.89 16.77
CA ARG A 352 -48.46 9.25 17.36
C ARG A 352 -47.91 9.31 18.81
N VAL A 353 -47.21 8.27 19.25
CA VAL A 353 -46.53 8.15 20.55
C VAL A 353 -45.02 8.15 20.36
N PHE A 354 -44.28 8.85 21.22
CA PHE A 354 -42.80 8.92 21.18
C PHE A 354 -42.18 7.53 21.37
N THR A 355 -41.36 7.09 20.41
CA THR A 355 -40.53 5.87 20.51
C THR A 355 -39.04 6.16 20.48
N TRP A 356 -38.64 7.30 19.91
CA TRP A 356 -37.27 7.78 19.91
C TRP A 356 -37.26 9.28 19.66
N GLU A 357 -36.39 10.01 20.35
CA GLU A 357 -36.16 11.43 20.14
C GLU A 357 -34.68 11.74 20.31
N ASN A 358 -34.22 12.80 19.65
CA ASN A 358 -32.90 13.34 19.92
C ASN A 358 -32.96 14.41 21.02
N ARG A 359 -31.78 14.71 21.58
CA ARG A 359 -31.65 15.66 22.70
C ARG A 359 -32.05 17.10 22.34
N ALA A 360 -32.03 17.48 21.07
CA ALA A 360 -32.54 18.79 20.64
C ALA A 360 -34.04 18.92 20.87
N LEU A 361 -34.83 17.89 20.59
CA LEU A 361 -36.27 17.94 20.80
C LEU A 361 -36.60 18.27 22.26
N GLU A 362 -35.96 17.57 23.19
CA GLU A 362 -36.14 17.77 24.63
C GLU A 362 -35.81 19.21 25.03
N ARG A 363 -34.71 19.79 24.52
CA ARG A 363 -34.34 21.19 24.78
C ARG A 363 -35.29 22.19 24.14
N ILE A 364 -35.71 21.96 22.89
CA ILE A 364 -36.65 22.84 22.17
C ILE A 364 -37.98 22.91 22.90
N PHE A 365 -38.41 21.87 23.61
CA PHE A 365 -39.68 21.88 24.33
C PHE A 365 -39.55 22.00 25.85
N GLY A 366 -38.33 21.99 26.40
CA GLY A 366 -38.05 22.14 27.83
C GLY A 366 -38.29 20.89 28.68
N TYR A 367 -38.22 19.70 28.08
CA TYR A 367 -38.37 18.41 28.78
C TYR A 367 -37.02 17.85 29.26
N ASP A 368 -37.05 17.05 30.32
CA ASP A 368 -35.86 16.35 30.83
C ASP A 368 -35.51 15.13 29.94
N PRO A 369 -34.24 14.67 29.95
CA PRO A 369 -33.83 13.53 29.13
C PRO A 369 -34.67 12.27 29.38
N GLY A 370 -35.28 11.73 28.34
CA GLY A 370 -36.15 10.55 28.34
C GLY A 370 -37.58 10.79 28.85
N GLU A 371 -37.96 12.03 29.19
CA GLU A 371 -39.27 12.35 29.75
C GLU A 371 -40.40 12.31 28.70
N LEU A 372 -40.06 12.38 27.42
CA LEU A 372 -41.02 12.33 26.31
C LEU A 372 -41.35 10.91 25.86
N GLN A 373 -40.47 9.94 26.12
CA GLN A 373 -40.69 8.53 25.77
C GLN A 373 -42.05 8.01 26.24
N GLY A 374 -42.81 7.42 25.31
CA GLY A 374 -44.13 6.84 25.60
C GLY A 374 -45.27 7.86 25.79
N LYS A 375 -45.01 9.18 25.79
CA LYS A 375 -46.07 10.20 25.80
C LYS A 375 -46.72 10.32 24.42
N ALA A 376 -47.93 10.85 24.36
CA ALA A 376 -48.57 11.20 23.10
C ALA A 376 -48.01 12.53 22.57
N ILE A 377 -47.77 12.65 21.26
CA ILE A 377 -47.32 13.91 20.63
C ILE A 377 -48.30 15.07 20.86
N ARG A 378 -49.56 14.74 21.21
CA ARG A 378 -50.62 15.70 21.58
C ARG A 378 -50.20 16.66 22.70
N GLU A 379 -49.32 16.24 23.61
CA GLU A 379 -48.82 17.08 24.71
C GLU A 379 -48.13 18.36 24.21
N LEU A 380 -47.48 18.29 23.05
CA LEU A 380 -46.77 19.42 22.44
C LEU A 380 -47.70 20.38 21.67
N TYR A 381 -48.98 20.06 21.48
CA TYR A 381 -49.92 20.96 20.78
C TYR A 381 -50.58 21.94 21.77
N LEU A 382 -50.78 23.20 21.34
CA LEU A 382 -51.47 24.20 22.16
C LEU A 382 -52.90 23.80 22.51
N ASP A 383 -53.61 23.21 21.55
CA ASP A 383 -55.01 22.86 21.67
C ASP A 383 -55.38 21.62 20.81
N ASP A 384 -56.52 21.04 21.12
CA ASP A 384 -57.02 19.82 20.47
C ASP A 384 -57.44 20.02 19.01
N SER A 385 -57.87 21.24 18.65
CA SER A 385 -58.27 21.54 17.28
C SER A 385 -57.04 21.53 16.37
N SER A 386 -55.92 22.11 16.84
CA SER A 386 -54.61 22.06 16.17
C SER A 386 -54.11 20.62 16.03
N TYR A 387 -54.15 19.81 17.09
CA TYR A 387 -53.75 18.40 17.05
C TYR A 387 -54.58 17.56 16.05
N THR A 388 -55.89 17.78 16.02
CA THR A 388 -56.82 17.07 15.14
C THR A 388 -56.66 17.52 13.70
N HIS A 389 -56.54 18.82 13.47
CA HIS A 389 -56.35 19.40 12.15
C HIS A 389 -55.06 18.89 11.51
N ILE A 390 -53.93 19.03 12.21
CA ILE A 390 -52.62 18.54 11.76
C ILE A 390 -52.58 17.03 11.65
N GLY A 391 -53.27 16.32 12.54
CA GLY A 391 -53.45 14.87 12.42
C GLY A 391 -54.10 14.47 11.11
N ARG A 392 -55.20 15.12 10.76
CA ARG A 392 -55.96 14.83 9.55
C ARG A 392 -55.18 15.16 8.28
N ILE A 393 -54.60 16.36 8.18
CA ILE A 393 -53.90 16.77 6.95
C ILE A 393 -52.50 16.16 6.85
N GLY A 394 -51.79 16.08 7.98
CA GLY A 394 -50.42 15.59 8.03
C GLY A 394 -50.34 14.11 7.77
N TYR A 395 -51.10 13.30 8.52
CA TYR A 395 -51.05 11.84 8.33
C TYR A 395 -51.72 11.40 7.03
N ALA A 396 -52.68 12.14 6.49
CA ALA A 396 -53.20 11.88 5.15
C ALA A 396 -52.12 12.08 4.07
N ALA A 397 -51.33 13.15 4.16
CA ALA A 397 -50.20 13.37 3.25
C ALA A 397 -49.13 12.28 3.40
N LEU A 398 -48.81 11.88 4.64
CA LEU A 398 -47.89 10.79 4.90
C LEU A 398 -48.36 9.44 4.33
N ALA A 399 -49.65 9.13 4.47
CA ALA A 399 -50.26 7.91 3.92
C ALA A 399 -50.27 7.90 2.39
N ALA A 400 -50.30 9.08 1.75
CA ALA A 400 -50.11 9.23 0.31
C ALA A 400 -48.64 9.14 -0.14
N GLY A 401 -47.70 8.91 0.79
CA GLY A 401 -46.26 8.84 0.51
C GLY A 401 -45.60 10.21 0.33
N GLU A 402 -46.30 11.30 0.65
CA GLU A 402 -45.80 12.67 0.52
C GLU A 402 -45.13 13.14 1.81
N ARG A 403 -44.27 14.17 1.68
CA ARG A 403 -43.71 14.88 2.84
C ARG A 403 -44.69 15.96 3.28
N PHE A 404 -44.99 16.01 4.57
CA PHE A 404 -45.82 17.07 5.13
C PHE A 404 -44.93 18.15 5.76
N ARG A 405 -45.21 19.41 5.46
CA ARG A 405 -44.55 20.55 6.09
C ARG A 405 -45.56 21.62 6.46
N THR A 406 -45.45 22.19 7.66
CA THR A 406 -46.29 23.29 8.11
C THR A 406 -45.60 24.10 9.20
N GLN A 407 -46.02 25.35 9.37
CA GLN A 407 -45.62 26.18 10.50
C GLN A 407 -46.81 26.33 11.44
N LEU A 408 -46.61 26.02 12.71
CA LEU A 408 -47.66 26.08 13.71
C LEU A 408 -47.10 26.49 15.07
N GLN A 409 -47.98 27.00 15.93
CA GLN A 409 -47.63 27.19 17.33
C GLN A 409 -47.86 25.90 18.11
N MET A 410 -46.85 25.55 18.90
CA MET A 410 -46.79 24.40 19.78
C MET A 410 -46.55 24.88 21.22
N ARG A 411 -46.65 23.97 22.19
CA ARG A 411 -46.57 24.28 23.62
C ARG A 411 -45.32 23.66 24.23
N ARG A 412 -44.52 24.47 24.93
CA ARG A 412 -43.42 24.02 25.81
C ARG A 412 -43.97 23.39 27.09
N LYS A 413 -43.12 22.69 27.85
CA LYS A 413 -43.48 22.07 29.14
C LYS A 413 -44.02 23.09 30.17
N ASP A 414 -43.53 24.32 30.14
CA ASP A 414 -43.95 25.42 31.02
C ASP A 414 -45.27 26.09 30.58
N GLY A 415 -45.82 25.70 29.43
CA GLY A 415 -47.03 26.27 28.85
C GLY A 415 -46.79 27.41 27.86
N GLU A 416 -45.56 27.88 27.66
CA GLU A 416 -45.26 28.93 26.68
C GLU A 416 -45.53 28.43 25.26
N ALA A 417 -46.12 29.30 24.44
CA ALA A 417 -46.33 29.05 23.02
C ALA A 417 -45.05 29.32 22.21
N ILE A 418 -44.71 28.41 21.31
CA ILE A 418 -43.57 28.55 20.40
C ILE A 418 -43.93 28.23 18.97
N TRP A 419 -43.38 29.01 18.04
CA TRP A 419 -43.50 28.69 16.62
C TRP A 419 -42.53 27.59 16.20
N ILE A 420 -43.07 26.54 15.59
CA ILE A 420 -42.32 25.41 15.05
C ILE A 420 -42.55 25.29 13.55
N ASP A 421 -41.47 25.14 12.80
CA ASP A 421 -41.50 24.57 11.45
C ASP A 421 -41.42 23.05 11.55
N LEU A 422 -42.53 22.39 11.25
CA LEU A 422 -42.75 20.97 11.42
C LEU A 422 -42.69 20.28 10.06
N CYS A 423 -41.80 19.28 9.92
CA CYS A 423 -41.69 18.43 8.75
C CYS A 423 -41.88 16.96 9.13
N GLY A 424 -42.70 16.21 8.41
CA GLY A 424 -42.97 14.79 8.64
C GLY A 424 -42.76 13.93 7.39
N THR A 425 -42.30 12.69 7.60
CA THR A 425 -42.28 11.62 6.59
C THR A 425 -42.72 10.29 7.21
N ALA A 426 -43.34 9.41 6.41
CA ALA A 426 -43.66 8.06 6.83
C ALA A 426 -42.40 7.19 6.80
N VAL A 427 -42.27 6.30 7.78
CA VAL A 427 -41.27 5.22 7.81
C VAL A 427 -41.94 3.88 7.51
N SER A 428 -43.16 3.69 8.03
CA SER A 428 -44.06 2.57 7.71
C SER A 428 -45.52 3.03 7.88
N GLU A 429 -46.49 2.13 7.73
CA GLU A 429 -47.91 2.44 7.94
C GLU A 429 -48.22 2.92 9.37
N THR A 430 -47.43 2.51 10.36
CA THR A 430 -47.65 2.84 11.78
C THR A 430 -46.56 3.71 12.39
N GLU A 431 -45.46 3.94 11.65
CA GLU A 431 -44.31 4.72 12.11
C GLU A 431 -44.05 5.94 11.23
N SER A 432 -43.74 7.06 11.88
CA SER A 432 -43.40 8.32 11.21
C SER A 432 -42.18 8.98 11.85
N LEU A 433 -41.42 9.70 11.04
CA LEU A 433 -40.28 10.51 11.48
C LEU A 433 -40.62 11.98 11.28
N TRP A 434 -40.44 12.78 12.32
CA TRP A 434 -40.70 14.21 12.30
C TRP A 434 -39.46 15.00 12.68
N MET A 435 -39.30 16.16 12.02
CA MET A 435 -38.29 17.16 12.31
C MET A 435 -38.98 18.46 12.73
N LEU A 436 -38.50 19.07 13.80
CA LEU A 436 -39.06 20.26 14.44
C LEU A 436 -37.95 21.30 14.58
N VAL A 437 -38.17 22.49 14.01
CA VAL A 437 -37.25 23.63 14.10
C VAL A 437 -37.95 24.78 14.79
N ASP A 438 -37.33 25.33 15.84
CA ASP A 438 -37.80 26.53 16.52
C ASP A 438 -37.59 27.77 15.63
N ILE A 439 -38.69 28.44 15.28
CA ILE A 439 -38.71 29.66 14.45
C ILE A 439 -39.33 30.84 15.20
N ASP A 440 -39.44 30.78 16.53
CA ASP A 440 -40.10 31.81 17.34
C ASP A 440 -39.37 33.16 17.25
N THR A 441 -38.03 33.13 17.34
CA THR A 441 -37.18 34.32 17.18
C THR A 441 -37.36 34.98 15.82
N LEU A 442 -37.47 34.19 14.75
CA LEU A 442 -37.71 34.68 13.40
C LEU A 442 -39.08 35.37 13.32
N LYS A 443 -40.13 34.73 13.82
CA LYS A 443 -41.50 35.29 13.77
C LYS A 443 -41.65 36.60 14.55
N ARG A 444 -41.05 36.69 15.75
CA ARG A 444 -41.05 37.95 16.53
C ARG A 444 -40.28 39.07 15.83
N SER A 445 -39.20 38.75 15.10
CA SER A 445 -38.43 39.73 14.35
C SER A 445 -39.18 40.29 13.14
N GLU A 446 -39.94 39.45 12.43
CA GLU A 446 -40.77 39.85 11.29
C GLU A 446 -41.85 40.86 11.71
N GLU A 447 -42.52 40.59 12.83
CA GLU A 447 -43.58 41.45 13.36
C GLU A 447 -43.04 42.82 13.82
N HIS A 448 -41.90 42.83 14.51
CA HIS A 448 -41.24 44.06 14.94
C HIS A 448 -40.78 44.93 13.76
N ALA A 449 -40.19 44.31 12.73
CA ALA A 449 -39.75 45.00 11.51
C ALA A 449 -40.93 45.64 10.76
N TYR A 450 -42.09 44.97 10.72
CA TYR A 450 -43.30 45.51 10.09
C TYR A 450 -43.80 46.78 10.81
N GLY A 451 -43.80 46.77 12.15
CA GLY A 451 -44.19 47.93 12.96
C GLY A 451 -43.35 49.18 12.70
N LEU A 452 -42.02 49.02 12.60
CA LEU A 452 -41.07 50.11 12.35
C LEU A 452 -41.17 50.68 10.91
N ALA A 453 -41.54 49.86 9.93
CA ALA A 453 -41.52 50.27 8.52
C ALA A 453 -42.72 51.13 8.10
N PHE A 454 -43.88 51.00 8.77
CA PHE A 454 -45.16 51.52 8.25
C PHE A 454 -45.93 52.47 9.18
N ARG A 455 -45.51 52.67 10.43
CA ARG A 455 -46.18 53.58 11.39
C ARG A 455 -45.25 54.69 11.87
N ASP A 456 -45.82 55.85 12.19
CA ASP A 456 -45.12 56.95 12.86
C ASP A 456 -44.94 56.61 14.34
N ALA A 457 -43.69 56.62 14.82
CA ALA A 457 -43.35 56.16 16.17
C ALA A 457 -43.97 57.01 17.29
N LEU A 458 -44.28 58.28 17.01
CA LEU A 458 -44.82 59.21 18.01
C LEU A 458 -46.35 59.17 18.10
N THR A 459 -47.04 59.19 16.95
CA THR A 459 -48.50 59.31 16.90
C THR A 459 -49.21 57.96 16.71
N GLY A 460 -48.48 56.90 16.30
CA GLY A 460 -49.03 55.60 15.95
C GLY A 460 -49.83 55.56 14.63
N LEU A 461 -50.00 56.73 13.99
CA LEU A 461 -50.64 56.88 12.69
C LEU A 461 -49.79 56.26 11.58
N PRO A 462 -50.39 55.93 10.41
CA PRO A 462 -49.63 55.65 9.20
C PRO A 462 -48.52 56.68 8.97
N ASN A 463 -47.31 56.20 8.67
CA ASN A 463 -46.23 57.05 8.20
C ASN A 463 -46.41 57.34 6.70
N ARG A 464 -45.52 58.16 6.12
CA ARG A 464 -45.53 58.49 4.68
C ARG A 464 -45.65 57.27 3.76
N ARG A 465 -44.92 56.19 4.07
CA ARG A 465 -44.92 54.97 3.25
C ARG A 465 -46.28 54.27 3.27
N LEU A 466 -46.88 54.10 4.45
CA LEU A 466 -48.21 53.49 4.56
C LEU A 466 -49.32 54.41 4.01
N PHE A 467 -49.15 55.74 4.10
CA PHE A 467 -50.06 56.69 3.49
C PHE A 467 -50.11 56.56 1.97
N GLU A 468 -48.94 56.49 1.30
CA GLU A 468 -48.85 56.33 -0.16
C GLU A 468 -49.48 55.01 -0.62
N GLU A 469 -49.27 53.92 0.13
CA GLU A 469 -49.91 52.62 -0.13
C GLU A 469 -51.44 52.72 0.01
N LYS A 470 -51.93 53.31 1.10
CA LYS A 470 -53.37 53.48 1.33
C LYS A 470 -54.02 54.44 0.34
N LEU A 471 -53.31 55.46 -0.13
CA LEU A 471 -53.77 56.33 -1.22
C LEU A 471 -53.86 55.56 -2.54
N GLY A 472 -52.89 54.67 -2.83
CA GLY A 472 -52.96 53.74 -3.95
C GLY A 472 -54.19 52.84 -3.89
N ASP A 473 -54.43 52.20 -2.74
CA ASP A 473 -55.62 51.38 -2.49
C ASP A 473 -56.92 52.18 -2.71
N ALA A 474 -56.99 53.39 -2.14
CA ALA A 474 -58.14 54.28 -2.25
C ALA A 474 -58.40 54.73 -3.68
N LEU A 475 -57.36 55.06 -4.46
CA LEU A 475 -57.47 55.42 -5.87
C LEU A 475 -57.99 54.24 -6.72
N ALA A 476 -57.45 53.04 -6.49
CA ALA A 476 -57.90 51.83 -7.18
C ALA A 476 -59.34 51.45 -6.80
N HIS A 477 -59.75 51.68 -5.56
CA HIS A 477 -61.13 51.50 -5.12
C HIS A 477 -62.07 52.53 -5.75
N ALA A 478 -61.72 53.82 -5.72
CA ALA A 478 -62.50 54.90 -6.30
C ALA A 478 -62.69 54.75 -7.82
N GLN A 479 -61.67 54.23 -8.53
CA GLN A 479 -61.76 53.93 -9.96
C GLN A 479 -62.80 52.83 -10.23
N ARG A 480 -62.78 51.75 -9.43
CA ARG A 480 -63.74 50.63 -9.56
C ARG A 480 -65.16 51.04 -9.18
N ALA A 481 -65.32 51.86 -8.14
CA ALA A 481 -66.61 52.34 -7.66
C ALA A 481 -67.14 53.58 -8.40
N ASN A 482 -66.38 54.13 -9.37
CA ASN A 482 -66.65 55.40 -10.05
C ASN A 482 -66.97 56.57 -9.10
N HIS A 483 -66.28 56.61 -7.96
CA HIS A 483 -66.43 57.64 -6.94
C HIS A 483 -65.27 58.64 -6.97
N ARG A 484 -65.51 59.78 -6.33
CA ARG A 484 -64.49 60.82 -6.10
C ARG A 484 -63.88 60.66 -4.72
N LEU A 485 -62.60 61.00 -4.62
CA LEU A 485 -61.87 61.10 -3.36
C LEU A 485 -61.15 62.45 -3.32
N ALA A 486 -60.75 62.85 -2.12
CA ALA A 486 -59.90 64.01 -1.94
C ALA A 486 -58.64 63.66 -1.16
N VAL A 487 -57.53 64.32 -1.52
CA VAL A 487 -56.28 64.28 -0.77
C VAL A 487 -56.08 65.66 -0.17
N SER A 488 -55.74 65.71 1.12
CA SER A 488 -55.41 66.95 1.81
C SER A 488 -54.06 66.87 2.49
N TYR A 489 -53.26 67.92 2.36
CA TYR A 489 -52.12 68.21 3.22
C TYR A 489 -52.54 69.18 4.31
N VAL A 490 -52.00 68.99 5.50
CA VAL A 490 -52.30 69.77 6.70
C VAL A 490 -50.97 70.07 7.38
N ASP A 491 -50.66 71.34 7.57
CA ASP A 491 -49.45 71.77 8.27
C ASP A 491 -49.84 72.70 9.43
N LEU A 492 -49.25 72.46 10.60
CA LEU A 492 -49.61 73.18 11.82
C LEU A 492 -48.95 74.56 11.87
N ASP A 493 -49.79 75.59 11.76
CA ASP A 493 -49.37 76.97 11.91
C ASP A 493 -49.07 77.28 13.39
N GLY A 494 -47.84 77.74 13.65
CA GLY A 494 -47.41 78.13 15.00
C GLY A 494 -46.86 76.98 15.85
N PHE A 495 -46.62 75.80 15.27
CA PHE A 495 -46.04 74.66 15.98
C PHE A 495 -44.60 74.90 16.46
N LYS A 496 -43.73 75.46 15.62
CA LYS A 496 -42.33 75.71 15.97
C LYS A 496 -42.15 76.59 17.23
N PRO A 497 -42.83 77.74 17.37
CA PRO A 497 -42.81 78.51 18.62
C PRO A 497 -43.20 77.72 19.87
N ILE A 498 -44.09 76.72 19.78
CA ILE A 498 -44.45 75.88 20.92
C ILE A 498 -43.28 75.02 21.35
N ASN A 499 -42.57 74.40 20.40
CA ASN A 499 -41.35 73.66 20.72
C ASN A 499 -40.27 74.56 21.31
N ASP A 500 -40.08 75.75 20.75
CA ASP A 500 -39.05 76.69 21.17
C ASP A 500 -39.31 77.24 22.59
N VAL A 501 -40.58 77.40 23.00
CA VAL A 501 -40.98 77.96 24.31
C VAL A 501 -41.23 76.87 25.37
N HIS A 502 -41.86 75.75 25.01
CA HIS A 502 -42.35 74.74 25.94
C HIS A 502 -41.62 73.39 25.84
N GLY A 503 -40.63 73.27 24.94
CA GLY A 503 -39.83 72.08 24.74
C GLY A 503 -40.48 71.04 23.81
N HIS A 504 -39.66 70.10 23.34
CA HIS A 504 -40.07 69.08 22.37
C HIS A 504 -41.14 68.12 22.91
N GLU A 505 -41.15 67.80 24.20
CA GLU A 505 -42.20 66.95 24.80
C GLU A 505 -43.59 67.60 24.71
N ALA A 506 -43.66 68.94 24.84
CA ALA A 506 -44.90 69.69 24.68
C ALA A 506 -45.37 69.67 23.21
N GLY A 507 -44.46 69.83 22.25
CA GLY A 507 -44.79 69.66 20.83
C GLY A 507 -45.22 68.24 20.49
N ASP A 508 -44.58 67.22 21.07
CA ASP A 508 -44.95 65.83 20.89
C ASP A 508 -46.38 65.54 21.38
N LYS A 509 -46.75 66.11 22.53
CA LYS A 509 -48.12 66.04 23.03
C LYS A 509 -49.11 66.75 22.10
N VAL A 510 -48.75 67.92 21.57
CA VAL A 510 -49.56 68.64 20.57
C VAL A 510 -49.76 67.77 19.33
N LEU A 511 -48.72 67.13 18.81
CA LEU A 511 -48.81 66.26 17.64
C LEU A 511 -49.67 65.01 17.88
N ARG A 512 -49.54 64.37 19.05
CA ARG A 512 -50.38 63.23 19.45
C ARG A 512 -51.85 63.63 19.56
N GLU A 513 -52.12 64.76 20.18
CA GLU A 513 -53.49 65.26 20.36
C GLU A 513 -54.10 65.69 19.02
N VAL A 514 -53.35 66.41 18.16
CA VAL A 514 -53.79 66.76 16.80
C VAL A 514 -54.08 65.51 15.97
N GLY A 515 -53.18 64.51 16.00
CA GLY A 515 -53.39 63.25 15.29
C GLY A 515 -54.65 62.52 15.75
N LYS A 516 -54.91 62.50 17.06
CA LYS A 516 -56.13 61.95 17.65
C LYS A 516 -57.38 62.73 17.24
N ARG A 517 -57.34 64.07 17.26
CA ARG A 517 -58.47 64.92 16.84
C ARG A 517 -58.81 64.74 15.37
N LEU A 518 -57.79 64.67 14.51
CA LEU A 518 -57.96 64.36 13.09
C LEU A 518 -58.56 62.97 12.88
N LEU A 519 -58.10 61.95 13.62
CA LEU A 519 -58.65 60.59 13.54
C LEU A 519 -60.14 60.55 13.95
N ILE A 520 -60.53 61.30 14.99
CA ILE A 520 -61.92 61.39 15.48
C ILE A 520 -62.79 62.23 14.54
N ALA A 521 -62.25 63.28 13.92
CA ALA A 521 -62.98 64.16 13.00
C ALA A 521 -63.32 63.49 11.66
N LEU A 522 -62.70 62.35 11.35
CA LEU A 522 -62.82 61.61 10.11
C LEU A 522 -63.59 60.29 10.28
N ARG A 523 -64.07 59.72 9.18
CA ARG A 523 -64.83 58.46 9.18
C ARG A 523 -63.86 57.27 9.16
N GLY A 524 -64.32 56.09 9.58
CA GLY A 524 -63.49 54.87 9.60
C GLY A 524 -62.90 54.43 8.25
N ASN A 525 -63.45 54.92 7.13
CA ASN A 525 -62.93 54.66 5.78
C ASN A 525 -61.96 55.76 5.29
N ASP A 526 -61.78 56.85 6.03
CA ASP A 526 -60.81 57.89 5.72
C ASP A 526 -59.46 57.54 6.35
N VAL A 527 -58.37 58.07 5.79
CA VAL A 527 -57.01 57.82 6.28
C VAL A 527 -56.44 59.14 6.79
N VAL A 528 -55.89 59.12 7.99
CA VAL A 528 -55.03 60.18 8.53
C VAL A 528 -53.62 59.62 8.69
N ALA A 529 -52.62 60.35 8.21
CA ALA A 529 -51.23 60.01 8.33
C ALA A 529 -50.43 61.20 8.83
N ARG A 530 -49.29 60.92 9.48
CA ARG A 530 -48.28 61.93 9.78
C ARG A 530 -47.10 61.71 8.84
N LEU A 531 -46.79 62.72 8.03
CA LEU A 531 -45.75 62.61 7.00
C LEU A 531 -44.35 62.95 7.52
N GLY A 532 -44.29 63.66 8.65
CA GLY A 532 -43.06 64.08 9.34
C GLY A 532 -43.24 65.48 9.94
N GLY A 533 -42.49 65.80 11.01
CA GLY A 533 -42.58 67.13 11.65
C GLY A 533 -44.00 67.46 12.12
N ASP A 534 -44.53 68.59 11.65
CA ASP A 534 -45.89 69.12 11.85
C ASP A 534 -46.84 68.87 10.67
N GLU A 535 -46.44 68.03 9.70
CA GLU A 535 -47.23 67.73 8.51
C GLU A 535 -48.08 66.47 8.68
N PHE A 536 -49.37 66.62 8.43
CA PHE A 536 -50.34 65.54 8.34
C PHE A 536 -50.93 65.48 6.93
N ALA A 537 -51.37 64.29 6.53
CA ALA A 537 -52.05 64.11 5.26
C ALA A 537 -53.29 63.24 5.43
N LEU A 538 -54.33 63.57 4.66
CA LEU A 538 -55.63 62.96 4.73
C LEU A 538 -56.01 62.37 3.37
N VAL A 539 -56.60 61.18 3.38
CA VAL A 539 -57.36 60.63 2.25
C VAL A 539 -58.83 60.56 2.65
N LEU A 540 -59.66 61.31 1.94
CA LEU A 540 -61.10 61.42 2.20
C LEU A 540 -61.86 60.69 1.10
N ASN A 541 -62.52 59.60 1.46
CA ASN A 541 -63.19 58.72 0.49
C ASN A 541 -64.66 59.11 0.31
N GLY A 542 -65.16 59.07 -0.94
CA GLY A 542 -66.58 59.27 -1.23
C GLY A 542 -67.06 60.72 -1.15
N ILE A 543 -66.21 61.69 -1.52
CA ILE A 543 -66.55 63.12 -1.51
C ILE A 543 -67.16 63.53 -2.85
N GLY A 544 -68.46 63.79 -2.90
CA GLY A 544 -69.20 64.07 -4.14
C GLY A 544 -68.99 65.49 -4.68
N HIS A 545 -69.11 66.50 -3.81
CA HIS A 545 -69.04 67.90 -4.16
C HIS A 545 -67.94 68.66 -3.40
N THR A 546 -67.48 69.76 -4.00
CA THR A 546 -66.45 70.64 -3.43
C THR A 546 -66.86 71.25 -2.08
N GLU A 547 -68.15 71.49 -1.87
CA GLU A 547 -68.67 71.97 -0.58
C GLU A 547 -68.57 70.93 0.53
N ASP A 548 -68.78 69.64 0.23
CA ASP A 548 -68.62 68.55 1.19
C ASP A 548 -67.16 68.43 1.66
N LEU A 549 -66.22 68.56 0.71
CA LEU A 549 -64.80 68.62 1.01
C LEU A 549 -64.48 69.79 1.95
N ARG A 550 -64.98 70.99 1.61
CA ARG A 550 -64.75 72.20 2.40
C ARG A 550 -65.31 72.05 3.82
N MET A 551 -66.50 71.46 3.99
CA MET A 551 -67.08 71.21 5.30
C MET A 551 -66.24 70.25 6.16
N VAL A 552 -65.74 69.15 5.58
CA VAL A 552 -64.89 68.19 6.31
C VAL A 552 -63.56 68.84 6.72
N LEU A 553 -62.91 69.55 5.81
CA LEU A 553 -61.64 70.22 6.11
C LEU A 553 -61.80 71.37 7.10
N GLN A 554 -62.91 72.11 7.05
CA GLN A 554 -63.22 73.13 8.04
C GLN A 554 -63.46 72.52 9.42
N ARG A 555 -64.14 71.36 9.49
CA ARG A 555 -64.29 70.60 10.75
C ARG A 555 -62.93 70.15 11.30
N CYS A 556 -62.04 69.64 10.45
CA CYS A 556 -60.68 69.29 10.83
C CYS A 556 -59.93 70.52 11.37
N LEU A 557 -59.95 71.64 10.66
CA LEU A 557 -59.32 72.89 11.09
C LEU A 557 -59.85 73.37 12.44
N SER A 558 -61.18 73.44 12.62
CA SER A 558 -61.79 73.84 13.89
C SER A 558 -61.42 72.91 15.04
N SER A 559 -61.31 71.59 14.80
CA SER A 559 -60.84 70.64 15.83
C SER A 559 -59.37 70.86 16.21
N ILE A 560 -58.53 71.24 15.26
CA ILE A 560 -57.11 71.54 15.53
C ILE A 560 -56.98 72.81 16.39
N GLU A 561 -57.82 73.82 16.13
CA GLU A 561 -57.78 75.11 16.83
C GLU A 561 -58.30 75.09 18.28
N GLU A 562 -58.93 73.99 18.71
CA GLU A 562 -59.34 73.82 20.10
C GLU A 562 -58.12 73.87 21.05
N PRO A 563 -58.24 74.48 22.24
CA PRO A 563 -57.12 74.56 23.18
C PRO A 563 -56.56 73.18 23.56
N ILE A 564 -55.23 73.03 23.64
CA ILE A 564 -54.55 71.80 24.04
C ILE A 564 -53.91 72.03 25.42
N LEU A 565 -54.30 71.21 26.41
CA LEU A 565 -53.70 71.24 27.75
C LEU A 565 -52.39 70.45 27.75
N LEU A 566 -51.27 71.12 27.99
CA LEU A 566 -49.95 70.50 28.12
C LEU A 566 -49.79 69.79 29.48
N ASP A 567 -48.83 68.87 29.59
CA ASP A 567 -48.53 68.17 30.86
C ASP A 567 -48.02 69.15 31.94
N SER A 568 -47.49 70.30 31.54
CA SER A 568 -47.10 71.41 32.42
C SER A 568 -48.27 72.20 33.01
N GLY A 569 -49.51 71.91 32.61
CA GLY A 569 -50.72 72.64 33.02
C GLY A 569 -51.01 73.91 32.21
N GLN A 570 -50.15 74.29 31.26
CA GLN A 570 -50.38 75.41 30.35
C GLN A 570 -51.31 75.01 29.19
N VAL A 571 -52.05 75.98 28.65
CA VAL A 571 -52.95 75.77 27.51
C VAL A 571 -52.38 76.48 26.29
N VAL A 572 -52.11 75.72 25.23
CA VAL A 572 -51.62 76.23 23.96
C VAL A 572 -52.68 76.12 22.86
N ARG A 573 -52.55 76.93 21.81
CA ARG A 573 -53.37 76.84 20.61
C ARG A 573 -52.48 76.82 19.38
N VAL A 574 -52.80 75.92 18.45
CA VAL A 574 -52.23 75.89 17.10
C VAL A 574 -53.36 76.10 16.11
N SER A 575 -53.04 76.66 14.94
CA SER A 575 -53.95 76.61 13.79
C SER A 575 -53.32 75.70 12.73
N ALA A 576 -53.96 75.55 11.57
CA ALA A 576 -53.41 74.79 10.48
C ALA A 576 -53.70 75.41 9.12
N SER A 577 -52.78 75.23 8.19
CA SER A 577 -52.97 75.51 6.78
C SER A 577 -53.29 74.20 6.09
N LEU A 578 -54.47 74.11 5.47
CA LEU A 578 -54.94 72.90 4.80
C LEU A 578 -55.05 73.15 3.29
N GLY A 579 -54.41 72.28 2.51
CA GLY A 579 -54.50 72.28 1.06
C GLY A 579 -55.11 70.99 0.56
N ALA A 580 -56.14 71.05 -0.27
CA ALA A 580 -56.78 69.85 -0.78
C ALA A 580 -57.07 69.87 -2.27
N VAL A 581 -57.07 68.68 -2.85
CA VAL A 581 -57.44 68.43 -4.24
C VAL A 581 -58.46 67.29 -4.30
N MET A 582 -59.46 67.43 -5.16
CA MET A 582 -60.45 66.40 -5.43
C MET A 582 -60.17 65.74 -6.78
N SER A 583 -60.24 64.42 -6.84
CA SER A 583 -60.01 63.64 -8.05
C SER A 583 -61.05 62.54 -8.20
N LYS A 584 -61.37 62.19 -9.45
CA LYS A 584 -62.01 60.90 -9.75
C LYS A 584 -60.93 59.82 -9.69
N GLY A 585 -61.29 58.61 -9.25
CA GLY A 585 -60.33 57.50 -9.26
C GLY A 585 -59.77 57.25 -10.67
N GLY A 586 -58.45 57.12 -10.79
CA GLY A 586 -57.76 56.85 -12.06
C GLY A 586 -57.50 58.05 -12.97
N THR A 587 -57.93 59.28 -12.63
CA THR A 587 -57.65 60.45 -13.49
C THR A 587 -56.26 61.05 -13.30
N LEU A 588 -55.68 60.94 -12.10
CA LEU A 588 -54.33 61.42 -11.79
C LEU A 588 -53.59 60.39 -10.91
N PRO A 589 -52.27 60.20 -11.10
CA PRO A 589 -51.45 59.40 -10.20
C PRO A 589 -51.41 59.98 -8.78
N ALA A 590 -51.20 59.13 -7.78
CA ALA A 590 -51.08 59.52 -6.37
C ALA A 590 -50.09 60.67 -6.13
N ALA A 591 -48.91 60.61 -6.77
CA ALA A 591 -47.87 61.63 -6.64
C ALA A 591 -48.34 63.03 -7.12
N GLU A 592 -49.14 63.09 -8.18
CA GLU A 592 -49.64 64.37 -8.71
C GLU A 592 -50.75 64.94 -7.81
N LEU A 593 -51.58 64.09 -7.20
CA LEU A 593 -52.58 64.52 -6.22
C LEU A 593 -51.91 65.06 -4.95
N MET A 594 -50.88 64.39 -4.46
CA MET A 594 -50.10 64.86 -3.31
C MET A 594 -49.44 66.20 -3.62
N ARG A 595 -48.83 66.35 -4.80
CA ARG A 595 -48.22 67.61 -5.26
C ARG A 595 -49.22 68.76 -5.33
N GLN A 596 -50.42 68.53 -5.89
CA GLN A 596 -51.47 69.55 -5.99
C GLN A 596 -52.06 69.94 -4.63
N ALA A 597 -52.21 68.98 -3.72
CA ALA A 597 -52.64 69.25 -2.34
C ALA A 597 -51.61 70.07 -1.57
N ASP A 598 -50.31 69.75 -1.73
CA ASP A 598 -49.20 70.51 -1.13
C ASP A 598 -49.13 71.96 -1.68
N GLU A 599 -49.25 72.14 -3.01
CA GLU A 599 -49.32 73.48 -3.63
C GLU A 599 -50.49 74.31 -3.08
N ALA A 600 -51.66 73.70 -2.91
CA ALA A 600 -52.81 74.37 -2.32
C ALA A 600 -52.55 74.75 -0.86
N MET A 601 -51.87 73.89 -0.10
CA MET A 601 -51.53 74.13 1.32
C MET A 601 -50.54 75.29 1.43
N TYR A 602 -49.52 75.32 0.57
CA TYR A 602 -48.59 76.44 0.50
C TYR A 602 -49.30 77.75 0.10
N GLY A 603 -50.30 77.67 -0.78
CA GLY A 603 -51.22 78.75 -1.10
C GLY A 603 -51.97 79.27 0.13
N ALA A 604 -52.49 78.37 0.98
CA ALA A 604 -53.14 78.72 2.25
C ALA A 604 -52.18 79.47 3.19
N LYS A 605 -50.93 79.00 3.31
CA LYS A 605 -49.88 79.66 4.11
C LYS A 605 -49.61 81.09 3.64
N ARG A 606 -49.46 81.31 2.33
CA ARG A 606 -49.20 82.64 1.74
C ARG A 606 -50.38 83.60 1.87
N ALA A 607 -51.61 83.08 1.86
CA ALA A 607 -52.82 83.88 1.94
C ALA A 607 -53.16 84.37 3.36
N GLY A 608 -52.35 84.02 4.37
CA GLY A 608 -52.50 84.49 5.75
C GLY A 608 -52.69 83.38 6.79
N LYS A 609 -52.42 82.11 6.44
CA LYS A 609 -52.49 80.95 7.36
C LYS A 609 -53.89 80.67 7.92
N GLY A 610 -54.03 79.58 8.70
CA GLY A 610 -55.25 79.23 9.43
C GLY A 610 -56.49 79.09 8.56
N ARG A 611 -56.37 78.40 7.42
CA ARG A 611 -57.45 78.29 6.43
C ARG A 611 -57.34 77.05 5.57
N VAL A 612 -58.47 76.74 4.92
CA VAL A 612 -58.58 75.72 3.88
C VAL A 612 -58.44 76.36 2.50
N GLN A 613 -57.57 75.82 1.66
CA GLN A 613 -57.42 76.18 0.26
C GLN A 613 -57.63 74.95 -0.63
N LEU A 614 -58.49 75.09 -1.64
CA LEU A 614 -58.68 74.05 -2.65
C LEU A 614 -57.83 74.36 -3.88
N TYR A 615 -57.17 73.33 -4.41
CA TYR A 615 -56.38 73.46 -5.63
C TYR A 615 -57.29 73.85 -6.80
N THR A 616 -56.97 74.97 -7.45
CA THR A 616 -57.68 75.44 -8.65
C THR A 616 -56.69 75.50 -9.79
N ARG A 617 -56.94 74.76 -10.87
CA ARG A 617 -56.07 74.76 -12.05
C ARG A 617 -56.13 76.14 -12.72
N VAL A 618 -55.03 76.87 -12.74
CA VAL A 618 -54.92 78.12 -13.50
C VAL A 618 -54.76 77.74 -14.99
N GLU A 619 -55.80 77.97 -15.80
CA GLU A 619 -55.69 77.87 -17.27
C GLU A 619 -54.81 79.02 -17.78
N ARG A 620 -53.67 78.71 -18.40
CA ARG A 620 -52.88 79.70 -19.15
C ARG A 620 -53.59 80.00 -20.47
N PRO A 621 -53.76 81.27 -20.89
CA PRO A 621 -54.40 81.59 -22.16
C PRO A 621 -53.53 81.12 -23.34
N THR A 622 -54.17 80.47 -24.31
CA THR A 622 -53.61 79.99 -25.58
C THR A 622 -53.12 81.17 -26.41
N LEU A 623 -51.81 81.18 -26.74
CA LEU A 623 -51.22 82.09 -27.71
C LEU A 623 -51.72 81.76 -29.12
N VAL A 624 -52.42 82.71 -29.75
CA VAL A 624 -52.84 82.67 -31.17
C VAL A 624 -51.59 82.88 -32.06
N PRO A 625 -51.44 82.17 -33.19
CA PRO A 625 -50.25 82.28 -34.03
C PRO A 625 -50.26 83.59 -34.86
N LYS A 626 -49.10 84.26 -34.93
CA LYS A 626 -48.87 85.37 -35.88
C LYS A 626 -48.63 84.81 -37.29
N SER A 627 -49.42 85.29 -38.24
CA SER A 627 -49.21 85.20 -39.68
C SER A 627 -48.19 86.24 -40.19
N ALA A 628 -47.69 85.97 -41.41
CA ALA A 628 -46.85 86.76 -42.34
C ALA A 628 -45.33 86.44 -42.26
N ALA A 629 -44.63 86.11 -43.36
CA ALA A 629 -44.89 86.32 -44.79
C ALA A 629 -44.44 85.11 -45.64
#